data_AF-A0A533W3Z1-F1
#
_entry.id   AF-A0A533W3Z1-F1
#
_cell.length_a   1.000
_cell.length_b   1.000
_cell.length_c   1.000
_cell.angle_alpha   90.00
_cell.angle_beta   90.00
_cell.angle_gamma   90.00
#
_symmetry.space_group_name_H-M   'P 1'
#
loop_
_entity.id
_entity.type
_entity.pdbx_description
1 polymer ?
#
loop_
_entity_poly.entity_id
_entity_poly.type
_entity_poly.pdbx_seq_one_letter_code
_entity_poly.pdbx_strand_id
1 'polypeptide(L)'
;MAEANNIYLGPDNVKPSIGIFSVGTALMTLPPGKYSFVLATSGFVNRNSGDITPDGKIYCYETKFLVGPSYSAPSPVTVMLLKLLDTSTLQIEVENGSSCGSGPWTFGTSYVIFSR
;
A
#
# COMPACT_ATOMS: atom_id res chain seq x y z
N MET A 1 -24.40 5.53 -2.43
CA MET A 1 -23.64 6.07 -1.29
C MET A 1 -22.29 5.35 -1.27
N ALA A 2 -21.30 5.79 -2.06
CA ALA A 2 -20.02 5.08 -2.21
C ALA A 2 -18.87 5.98 -1.75
N GLU A 3 -18.86 6.35 -0.47
CA GLU A 3 -17.83 7.21 0.14
C GLU A 3 -16.72 6.42 0.88
N ALA A 4 -16.68 5.09 0.75
CA ALA A 4 -15.73 4.24 1.46
C ALA A 4 -14.59 3.69 0.57
N ASN A 5 -14.52 4.11 -0.70
CA ASN A 5 -13.49 3.70 -1.65
C ASN A 5 -12.30 4.67 -1.70
N ASN A 6 -11.74 4.97 -0.54
CA ASN A 6 -10.57 5.84 -0.41
C ASN A 6 -9.32 5.04 -0.04
N ILE A 7 -8.20 5.45 -0.61
CA ILE A 7 -6.89 5.03 -0.18
C ILE A 7 -6.01 6.26 -0.04
N TYR A 8 -5.21 6.28 1.02
CA TYR A 8 -4.18 7.28 1.24
C TYR A 8 -2.86 6.58 1.42
N LEU A 9 -1.83 7.10 0.75
CA LEU A 9 -0.46 6.68 0.91
C LEU A 9 0.38 7.93 1.20
N GLY A 10 1.13 7.90 2.29
CA GLY A 10 2.01 9.01 2.65
C GLY A 10 2.81 8.73 3.92
N PRO A 11 3.67 9.66 4.35
CA PRO A 11 4.35 9.56 5.63
C PRO A 11 3.36 9.64 6.80
N ASP A 12 3.68 8.98 7.90
CA ASP A 12 2.91 9.13 9.14
C ASP A 12 3.07 10.55 9.69
N ASN A 13 1.95 11.14 10.12
CA ASN A 13 1.91 12.51 10.60
C ASN A 13 2.68 12.73 11.91
N VAL A 14 2.86 11.67 12.71
CA VAL A 14 3.58 11.72 14.00
C VAL A 14 5.04 11.27 13.83
N LYS A 15 5.30 10.29 12.96
CA LYS A 15 6.63 9.77 12.66
C LYS A 15 6.88 9.76 11.15
N PRO A 16 7.42 10.84 10.57
CA PRO A 16 7.62 10.95 9.11
C PRO A 16 8.61 9.92 8.55
N SER A 17 9.39 9.24 9.39
CA SER A 17 10.27 8.14 9.02
C SER A 17 9.53 6.83 8.68
N ILE A 18 8.22 6.76 8.91
CA ILE A 18 7.38 5.59 8.63
C ILE A 18 6.35 5.99 7.58
N GLY A 19 6.15 5.13 6.58
CA GLY A 19 5.08 5.28 5.60
C GLY A 19 3.81 4.59 6.09
N ILE A 20 2.66 5.17 5.77
CA ILE A 20 1.35 4.62 6.09
C ILE A 20 0.48 4.51 4.84
N PHE A 21 -0.17 3.36 4.70
CA PHE A 21 -1.34 3.16 3.86
C PHE A 21 -2.58 3.24 4.76
N SER A 22 -3.46 4.20 4.50
CA SER A 22 -4.81 4.20 5.05
C SER A 22 -5.73 3.63 3.99
N VAL A 23 -6.25 2.43 4.24
CA VAL A 23 -7.10 1.70 3.30
C VAL A 23 -8.54 1.75 3.82
N GLY A 24 -9.46 2.21 2.97
CA GLY A 24 -10.90 2.13 3.21
C GLY A 24 -11.46 0.74 2.91
N THR A 25 -12.72 0.64 2.47
CA THR A 25 -13.35 -0.65 2.15
C THR A 25 -13.14 -1.08 0.70
N ALA A 26 -12.37 -0.31 -0.09
CA ALA A 26 -12.13 -0.61 -1.51
C ALA A 26 -11.33 -1.89 -1.74
N LEU A 27 -10.38 -2.21 -0.86
CA LEU A 27 -9.62 -3.45 -0.92
C LEU A 27 -10.37 -4.49 -0.09
N MET A 28 -11.38 -5.15 -0.67
CA MET A 28 -12.23 -6.12 0.04
C MET A 28 -11.44 -7.28 0.69
N THR A 29 -10.23 -7.54 0.21
CA THR A 29 -9.31 -8.55 0.73
C THR A 29 -8.53 -8.09 1.96
N LEU A 30 -8.57 -6.79 2.31
CA LEU A 30 -7.96 -6.22 3.50
C LEU A 30 -8.98 -5.57 4.42
N PRO A 31 -8.85 -5.76 5.74
CA PRO A 31 -9.64 -4.97 6.67
C PRO A 31 -9.29 -3.47 6.52
N PRO A 32 -10.30 -2.58 6.55
CA PRO A 32 -10.05 -1.15 6.51
C PRO A 32 -9.23 -0.72 7.74
N GLY A 33 -8.25 0.15 7.53
CA GLY A 33 -7.40 0.65 8.61
C GLY A 33 -6.06 1.17 8.13
N LYS A 34 -5.11 1.27 9.07
CA LYS A 34 -3.77 1.81 8.83
C LYS A 34 -2.76 0.68 8.74
N TYR A 35 -1.97 0.69 7.69
CA TYR A 35 -0.89 -0.25 7.44
C TYR A 35 0.42 0.53 7.36
N SER A 36 1.34 0.24 8.26
CA SER A 36 2.64 0.93 8.28
C SER A 36 3.72 0.12 7.58
N PHE A 37 4.70 0.82 7.02
CA PHE A 37 5.88 0.23 6.41
C PHE A 37 7.10 1.13 6.64
N VAL A 38 8.29 0.55 6.54
CA VAL A 38 9.55 1.28 6.70
C VAL A 38 9.94 1.85 5.34
N LEU A 39 10.02 3.18 5.23
CA LEU A 39 10.36 3.87 3.99
C LEU A 39 11.76 3.47 3.51
N ALA A 40 11.86 3.07 2.25
CA ALA A 40 13.13 2.85 1.56
C ALA A 40 13.45 4.02 0.63
N THR A 41 14.72 4.43 0.63
CA THR A 41 15.23 5.53 -0.21
C THR A 41 15.73 5.04 -1.58
N SER A 42 15.81 3.73 -1.81
CA SER A 42 16.27 3.12 -3.06
C SER A 42 15.49 1.82 -3.37
N GLY A 43 15.47 1.44 -4.65
CA GLY A 43 14.75 0.25 -5.12
C GLY A 43 13.24 0.46 -5.31
N PHE A 44 12.53 -0.66 -5.47
CA PHE A 44 11.09 -0.69 -5.71
C PHE A 44 10.27 -1.20 -4.52
N VAL A 45 10.94 -1.59 -3.43
CA VAL A 45 10.29 -2.07 -2.21
C VAL A 45 10.15 -0.90 -1.23
N ASN A 46 8.97 -0.71 -0.64
CA ASN A 46 8.68 0.32 0.36
C ASN A 46 9.07 1.76 -0.05
N ARG A 47 8.96 2.08 -1.34
CA ARG A 47 9.36 3.39 -1.89
C ARG A 47 8.52 4.52 -1.28
N ASN A 48 9.11 5.68 -1.05
CA ASN A 48 8.33 6.84 -0.66
C ASN A 48 7.36 7.26 -1.77
N SER A 49 6.11 7.54 -1.39
CA SER A 49 5.04 8.04 -2.27
C SER A 49 5.42 9.23 -3.15
N GLY A 50 6.25 10.16 -2.64
CA GLY A 50 6.72 11.32 -3.40
C GLY A 50 7.74 10.98 -4.49
N ASP A 51 8.34 9.80 -4.43
CA ASP A 51 9.29 9.29 -5.41
C ASP A 51 8.66 8.32 -6.41
N ILE A 52 7.36 8.04 -6.28
CA ILE A 52 6.64 7.16 -7.21
C ILE A 52 6.24 7.98 -8.42
N THR A 53 6.51 7.44 -9.59
CA THR A 53 6.24 8.08 -10.87
C THR A 53 5.47 7.11 -11.79
N PRO A 54 4.67 7.61 -12.75
CA PRO A 54 3.95 6.79 -13.72
C PRO A 54 4.88 6.23 -14.82
N ASP A 55 6.02 5.65 -14.43
CA ASP A 55 7.00 5.02 -15.33
C ASP A 55 6.59 3.60 -15.76
N GLY A 56 5.38 3.16 -15.41
CA GLY A 56 4.91 1.80 -15.66
C GLY A 56 5.50 0.74 -14.73
N LYS A 57 6.34 1.13 -13.77
CA LYS A 57 7.00 0.24 -12.79
C LYS A 57 6.04 -0.13 -11.66
N ILE A 58 6.21 -1.34 -11.15
CA ILE A 58 5.44 -1.86 -10.01
C ILE A 58 6.30 -1.75 -8.76
N TYR A 59 5.73 -1.13 -7.74
CA TYR A 59 6.32 -0.94 -6.43
C TYR A 59 5.67 -1.92 -5.47
N CYS A 60 6.47 -2.53 -4.61
CA CYS A 60 5.99 -3.51 -3.66
C CYS A 60 6.13 -2.97 -2.24
N TYR A 61 5.11 -3.14 -1.41
CA TYR A 61 5.09 -2.61 -0.06
C TYR A 61 4.85 -3.73 0.94
N GLU A 62 5.80 -3.89 1.85
CA GLU A 62 5.72 -4.84 2.95
C GLU A 62 5.15 -4.11 4.16
N THR A 63 3.84 -4.16 4.27
CA THR A 63 3.12 -3.40 5.28
C THR A 63 2.72 -4.27 6.45
N LYS A 64 2.56 -3.67 7.62
CA LYS A 64 2.02 -4.31 8.82
C LYS A 64 0.82 -3.52 9.30
N PHE A 65 -0.28 -4.22 9.57
CA PHE A 65 -1.46 -3.60 10.15
C PHE A 65 -1.11 -2.98 11.50
N LEU A 66 -1.31 -1.66 11.62
CA LEU A 66 -1.10 -0.94 12.86
C LEU A 66 -2.27 -1.20 13.79
N VAL A 67 -1.99 -1.93 14.86
CA VAL A 67 -2.91 -2.14 15.96
C VAL A 67 -3.09 -0.85 16.76
N GLY A 68 -4.32 -0.37 16.82
CA GLY A 68 -4.77 0.66 17.76
C GLY A 68 -5.48 0.04 18.97
N PRO A 69 -6.04 0.85 19.88
CA PRO A 69 -6.74 0.36 21.08
C PRO A 69 -7.92 -0.60 20.79
N SER A 70 -8.40 -0.67 19.54
CA SER A 70 -9.46 -1.59 19.09
C SER A 70 -8.98 -2.92 18.48
N TYR A 71 -7.67 -3.15 18.31
CA TYR A 71 -7.15 -4.38 17.72
C TYR A 71 -5.91 -4.86 18.49
N SER A 72 -5.89 -6.15 18.86
CA SER A 72 -5.06 -6.63 19.99
C SER A 72 -3.70 -7.23 19.61
N ALA A 73 -3.40 -7.46 18.33
CA ALA A 73 -2.10 -8.00 17.91
C ALA A 73 -1.65 -7.49 16.52
N PRO A 74 -0.35 -7.19 16.32
CA PRO A 74 0.19 -6.88 15.01
C PRO A 74 -0.08 -8.04 14.05
N SER A 75 -0.72 -7.73 12.92
CA SER A 75 -1.03 -8.73 11.89
C SER A 75 0.23 -9.16 11.14
N PRO A 76 0.22 -10.34 10.47
CA PRO A 76 1.28 -10.73 9.56
C PRO A 76 1.55 -9.64 8.51
N VAL A 77 2.78 -9.65 7.97
CA VAL A 77 3.14 -8.76 6.85
C VAL A 77 2.13 -8.97 5.72
N THR A 78 1.65 -7.85 5.18
CA THR A 78 0.76 -7.79 4.03
C THR A 78 1.53 -7.14 2.89
N VAL A 79 1.61 -7.84 1.77
CA VAL A 79 2.26 -7.32 0.56
C VAL A 79 1.24 -6.55 -0.25
N MET A 80 1.56 -5.29 -0.56
CA MET A 80 0.74 -4.46 -1.44
C MET A 80 1.56 -4.08 -2.67
N LEU A 81 1.09 -4.47 -3.84
CA LEU A 81 1.63 -4.04 -5.11
C LEU A 81 0.95 -2.75 -5.53
N LEU A 82 1.73 -1.77 -5.97
CA LEU A 82 1.26 -0.46 -6.39
C LEU A 82 1.91 -0.05 -7.70
N LYS A 83 1.12 0.50 -8.60
CA LYS A 83 1.59 1.09 -9.85
C LYS A 83 0.82 2.37 -10.13
N LEU A 84 1.54 3.45 -10.36
CA LEU A 84 0.93 4.62 -11.00
C LEU A 84 0.78 4.32 -12.49
N LEU A 85 -0.46 4.30 -12.96
CA LEU A 85 -0.77 4.23 -14.38
C LEU A 85 -0.54 5.60 -15.01
N ASP A 86 -0.97 6.65 -14.31
CA ASP A 86 -0.87 8.05 -14.72
C ASP A 86 -0.70 8.95 -13.48
N THR A 87 -0.66 10.27 -13.66
CA THR A 87 -0.53 11.25 -12.56
C THR A 87 -1.74 11.30 -11.62
N SER A 88 -2.88 10.74 -12.03
CA SER A 88 -4.13 10.70 -11.25
C SER A 88 -4.69 9.30 -11.03
N THR A 89 -4.09 8.27 -11.64
CA THR A 89 -4.61 6.89 -11.63
C THR A 89 -3.59 5.96 -11.03
N LEU A 90 -4.00 5.25 -9.98
CA LEU A 90 -3.18 4.26 -9.29
C LEU A 90 -3.87 2.90 -9.32
N GLN A 91 -3.09 1.86 -9.54
CA GLN A 91 -3.50 0.47 -9.48
C GLN A 91 -2.84 -0.16 -8.26
N ILE A 92 -3.64 -0.77 -7.39
CA ILE A 92 -3.17 -1.46 -6.19
C ILE A 92 -3.71 -2.87 -6.15
N GLU A 93 -2.88 -3.82 -5.75
CA GLU A 93 -3.29 -5.19 -5.45
C GLU A 93 -2.71 -5.62 -4.12
N VAL A 94 -3.46 -6.45 -3.40
CA VAL A 94 -3.01 -7.04 -2.15
C VAL A 94 -2.67 -8.49 -2.41
N GLU A 95 -1.45 -8.87 -2.04
CA GLU A 95 -1.02 -10.25 -2.04
C GLU A 95 -0.88 -10.76 -0.61
N ASN A 96 -1.34 -11.98 -0.37
CA ASN A 96 -1.10 -12.71 0.88
C ASN A 96 0.33 -13.28 0.87
N GLY A 97 1.32 -12.38 0.89
CA GLY A 97 2.74 -12.70 0.95
C GLY A 97 3.36 -12.26 2.29
N SER A 98 4.41 -12.95 2.72
CA SER A 98 5.18 -12.56 3.92
C SER A 98 6.28 -11.54 3.62
N SER A 99 6.63 -11.37 2.35
CA SER A 99 7.63 -10.43 1.86
C SER A 99 7.43 -10.13 0.38
N CYS A 100 7.99 -9.02 -0.07
CA CYS A 100 8.01 -8.64 -1.48
C CYS A 100 8.89 -9.58 -2.34
N GLY A 101 9.78 -10.37 -1.74
CA GLY A 101 10.68 -11.25 -2.50
C GLY A 101 11.57 -10.48 -3.49
N SER A 102 11.99 -11.14 -4.56
CA SER A 102 12.78 -10.53 -5.64
C SER A 102 11.87 -10.28 -6.83
N GLY A 103 11.57 -9.00 -7.12
CA GLY A 103 10.82 -8.60 -8.31
C GLY A 103 11.50 -9.04 -9.63
N PRO A 104 10.89 -8.79 -10.79
CA PRO A 104 9.74 -7.92 -11.02
C PRO A 104 8.40 -8.56 -10.63
N TRP A 105 7.51 -7.76 -10.03
CA TRP A 105 6.14 -8.18 -9.69
C TRP A 105 5.21 -8.04 -10.88
N THR A 106 4.11 -8.78 -10.85
CA THR A 106 3.02 -8.69 -11.82
C THR A 106 1.71 -8.61 -11.06
N PHE A 107 0.79 -7.74 -11.50
CA PHE A 107 -0.57 -7.77 -10.99
C PHE A 107 -1.27 -9.04 -11.46
N GLY A 108 -2.00 -9.68 -10.55
CA GLY A 108 -2.95 -10.72 -10.85
C GLY A 108 -4.28 -10.13 -11.33
N THR A 109 -5.38 -10.72 -10.87
CA THR A 109 -6.75 -10.35 -11.24
C THR A 109 -7.50 -9.61 -10.13
N SER A 110 -6.86 -9.42 -8.97
CA SER A 110 -7.50 -8.90 -7.76
C SER A 110 -7.13 -7.44 -7.48
N TYR A 111 -6.58 -6.75 -8.48
CA TYR A 111 -6.23 -5.35 -8.37
C TYR A 111 -7.46 -4.45 -8.36
N VAL A 112 -7.32 -3.32 -7.71
CA VAL A 112 -8.29 -2.23 -7.66
C VAL A 112 -7.62 -0.98 -8.22
N ILE A 113 -8.36 -0.26 -9.05
CA ILE A 113 -7.92 1.02 -9.62
C ILE A 113 -8.58 2.14 -8.82
N PHE A 114 -7.77 3.08 -8.36
CA PHE A 114 -8.24 4.33 -7.77
C PHE A 114 -7.86 5.48 -8.68
N SER A 115 -8.82 6.37 -8.92
CA SER A 115 -8.62 7.64 -9.61
C SER A 115 -8.88 8.77 -8.62
N ARG A 116 -8.06 9.82 -8.69
CA ARG A 116 -8.34 11.10 -8.02
C ARG A 116 -9.45 11.88 -8.72
#